data_AF-A0A4Q0SC23-F1
#
_entry.id   AF-A0A4Q0SC23-F1
#
_cell.length_a   1.000
_cell.length_b   1.000
_cell.length_c   1.000
_cell.angle_alpha   90.00
_cell.angle_beta   90.00
_cell.angle_gamma   90.00
#
_symmetry.space_group_name_H-M   'P 1'
#
loop_
_entity.id
_entity.type
_entity.pdbx_description
1 polymer ?
#
loop_
_entity_poly.entity_id
_entity_poly.type
_entity_poly.pdbx_seq_one_letter_code
_entity_poly.pdbx_strand_id
1 'polypeptide(L)'
;MVLSSGRSAKSVSKELGLDGSVLSRWVKERGTVRAGGSAVAPTSQAAVPSADQADVIARLQRENEQLRMERDILKKSIAIFAGPRT
;
A
#
# COMPACT_ATOMS: atom_id res chain seq x y z
N MET A 1 -11.47 4.62 11.80
CA MET A 1 -12.91 4.27 11.59
C MET A 1 -13.49 3.24 12.56
N VAL A 2 -12.73 2.28 13.14
CA VAL A 2 -13.20 1.46 14.30
C VAL A 2 -12.45 1.90 15.57
N LEU A 3 -11.12 1.85 15.51
CA LEU A 3 -10.21 2.25 16.60
C LEU A 3 -10.29 3.75 16.97
N SER A 4 -10.76 4.60 16.06
CA SER A 4 -10.84 6.05 16.24
C SER A 4 -12.25 6.55 16.54
N SER A 5 -13.27 5.71 16.37
CA SER A 5 -14.70 6.10 16.44
C SER A 5 -15.41 5.51 17.65
N GLY A 6 -14.76 4.63 18.44
CA GLY A 6 -15.37 3.91 19.56
C GLY A 6 -16.43 2.88 19.14
N ARG A 7 -16.68 2.71 17.83
CA ARG A 7 -17.70 1.79 17.31
C ARG A 7 -17.17 0.35 17.32
N SER A 8 -18.06 -0.61 17.56
CA SER A 8 -17.68 -2.03 17.51
C SER A 8 -17.36 -2.48 16.08
N ALA A 9 -16.41 -3.40 15.93
CA ALA A 9 -16.02 -3.96 14.63
C ALA A 9 -17.23 -4.58 13.89
N LYS A 10 -18.20 -5.15 14.63
CA LYS A 10 -19.43 -5.73 14.05
C LYS A 10 -20.36 -4.68 13.43
N SER A 11 -20.47 -3.49 14.01
CA SER A 11 -21.28 -2.40 13.44
C SER A 11 -20.66 -1.89 12.14
N VAL A 12 -19.36 -1.69 12.14
CA VAL A 12 -18.63 -1.19 10.96
C VAL A 12 -18.53 -2.24 9.87
N SER A 13 -18.44 -3.53 10.20
CA SER A 13 -18.43 -4.60 9.20
C SER A 13 -19.75 -4.68 8.44
N LYS A 14 -20.89 -4.53 9.13
CA LYS A 14 -22.23 -4.51 8.50
C LYS A 14 -22.41 -3.33 7.56
N GLU A 15 -21.90 -2.15 7.91
CA GLU A 15 -21.94 -0.95 7.07
C GLU A 15 -21.10 -1.10 5.81
N LEU A 16 -19.95 -1.77 5.92
CA LEU A 16 -19.02 -1.99 4.81
C LEU A 16 -19.34 -3.26 3.99
N GLY A 17 -20.37 -4.02 4.36
CA GLY A 17 -20.69 -5.30 3.72
C GLY A 17 -19.60 -6.38 3.91
N LEU A 18 -18.79 -6.25 4.95
CA LEU A 18 -17.68 -7.15 5.26
C LEU A 18 -18.07 -8.12 6.38
N ASP A 19 -17.45 -9.30 6.38
CA ASP A 19 -17.57 -10.21 7.50
C ASP A 19 -16.91 -9.63 8.76
N GLY A 20 -17.59 -9.73 9.91
CA GLY A 20 -17.14 -9.14 11.17
C GLY A 20 -15.82 -9.72 11.69
N SER A 21 -15.48 -10.96 11.32
CA SER A 21 -14.23 -11.61 11.71
C SER A 21 -13.01 -10.95 11.05
N VAL A 22 -13.15 -10.50 9.79
CA VAL A 22 -12.07 -9.87 9.01
C VAL A 22 -11.68 -8.54 9.66
N LEU A 23 -12.67 -7.70 9.96
CA LEU A 23 -12.42 -6.41 10.59
C LEU A 23 -11.88 -6.56 12.01
N SER A 24 -12.36 -7.55 12.76
CA SER A 24 -11.86 -7.86 14.11
C SER A 24 -10.41 -8.32 14.09
N ARG A 25 -9.99 -9.10 13.09
CA ARG A 25 -8.60 -9.52 12.91
C ARG A 25 -7.68 -8.32 12.63
N TRP A 26 -8.05 -7.46 11.68
CA TRP A 26 -7.25 -6.27 11.35
C TRP A 26 -7.16 -5.27 12.51
N VAL A 27 -8.22 -5.13 13.31
CA VAL A 27 -8.21 -4.28 14.51
C VAL A 27 -7.21 -4.82 15.54
N LYS A 28 -7.20 -6.14 15.78
CA LYS A 28 -6.23 -6.78 16.67
C LYS A 28 -4.79 -6.62 16.18
N GLU A 29 -4.57 -6.87 14.89
CA GLU A 29 -3.27 -6.77 14.23
C GLU A 29 -2.71 -5.34 14.24
N ARG A 30 -3.55 -4.32 14.02
CA ARG A 30 -3.14 -2.92 14.20
C ARG A 30 -2.89 -2.55 15.67
N GLY A 31 -3.61 -3.18 16.60
CA GLY A 31 -3.43 -3.00 18.04
C GLY A 31 -2.07 -3.52 18.52
N THR A 32 -1.63 -4.68 18.01
CA THR A 32 -0.32 -5.26 18.35
C THR A 32 0.84 -4.42 17.81
N VAL A 33 0.72 -3.86 16.60
CA VAL A 33 1.68 -2.92 16.01
C VAL A 33 1.85 -1.64 16.83
N ARG A 34 0.78 -1.17 17.50
CA ARG A 34 0.81 0.06 18.32
C ARG A 34 1.41 -0.16 19.72
N ALA A 35 1.41 -1.39 20.23
CA ALA A 35 1.83 -1.71 21.60
C ALA A 35 3.33 -2.05 21.74
N GLY A 36 4.17 -1.69 20.76
CA GLY A 36 5.62 -1.88 20.84
C GLY A 36 6.10 -3.32 20.59
N GLY A 37 5.20 -4.24 20.27
CA GLY A 37 5.57 -5.51 19.66
C GLY A 37 5.85 -5.25 18.19
N SER A 38 7.09 -5.50 17.75
CA SER A 38 7.45 -5.54 16.33
C SER A 38 6.32 -6.21 15.56
N ALA A 39 5.82 -5.51 14.54
CA ALA A 39 4.77 -5.99 13.67
C ALA A 39 5.18 -7.35 13.10
N VAL A 40 4.82 -8.44 13.77
CA VAL A 40 4.68 -9.71 13.10
C VAL A 40 3.48 -9.47 12.20
N ALA A 41 3.80 -9.03 10.97
CA ALA A 41 2.90 -8.98 9.85
C ALA A 41 2.05 -10.26 9.86
N PRO A 42 0.79 -10.20 9.46
CA PRO A 42 -0.16 -11.29 9.66
C PRO A 42 0.21 -12.44 8.74
N THR A 43 1.21 -13.24 9.09
CA THR A 43 1.65 -14.43 8.36
C THR A 43 1.46 -14.31 6.84
N SER A 44 1.96 -13.23 6.23
CA SER A 44 2.98 -13.52 5.26
C SER A 44 4.18 -13.71 6.17
N GLN A 45 4.66 -14.95 6.31
CA GLN A 45 6.10 -15.07 6.44
C GLN A 45 6.66 -14.06 5.42
N ALA A 46 7.73 -13.34 5.76
CA ALA A 46 8.58 -12.81 4.70
C ALA A 46 9.09 -14.06 3.95
N ALA A 47 8.21 -14.63 3.12
CA ALA A 47 8.51 -15.65 2.17
C ALA A 47 9.48 -14.89 1.30
N VAL A 48 10.75 -15.23 1.48
CA VAL A 48 11.79 -14.83 0.55
C VAL A 48 11.16 -15.07 -0.81
N PRO A 49 10.93 -14.01 -1.61
CA PRO A 49 10.26 -14.18 -2.89
C PRO A 49 10.97 -15.32 -3.61
N SER A 50 10.22 -16.24 -4.20
CA SER A 50 10.86 -17.27 -5.02
C SER A 50 11.79 -16.59 -6.03
N ALA A 51 12.84 -17.28 -6.49
CA ALA A 51 13.77 -16.69 -7.45
C ALA A 51 13.02 -16.03 -8.63
N ASP A 52 11.97 -16.70 -9.13
CA ASP A 52 11.08 -16.17 -10.17
C ASP A 52 10.37 -14.87 -9.78
N GLN A 53 9.89 -14.77 -8.53
CA GLN A 53 9.25 -13.55 -8.02
C GLN A 53 10.27 -12.42 -7.86
N ALA A 54 11.48 -12.71 -7.40
CA ALA A 54 12.55 -11.72 -7.26
C ALA A 54 12.96 -11.15 -8.62
N ASP A 55 13.07 -12.00 -9.65
CA ASP A 55 13.38 -11.59 -11.01
C ASP A 55 12.29 -10.72 -11.63
N VAL A 56 11.01 -11.08 -11.43
CA VAL A 56 9.87 -10.26 -11.87
C VAL A 56 9.87 -8.90 -11.16
N ILE A 57 10.10 -8.87 -9.84
CA ILE A 57 10.21 -7.62 -9.08
C ILE A 57 11.34 -6.76 -9.62
N ALA A 58 12.52 -7.32 -9.85
CA ALA A 58 13.68 -6.59 -10.38
C ALA A 58 13.40 -6.04 -11.79
N ARG A 59 12.71 -6.80 -12.65
CA ARG A 59 12.27 -6.33 -13.97
C ARG A 59 11.29 -5.17 -13.86
N LEU A 60 10.27 -5.30 -13.02
CA LEU A 60 9.24 -4.27 -12.82
C LEU A 60 9.81 -2.99 -12.22
N GLN A 61 10.82 -3.09 -11.35
CA GLN A 61 11.51 -1.93 -10.79
C GLN A 61 12.28 -1.15 -11.86
N ARG A 62 13.02 -1.85 -12.74
CA ARG A 62 13.71 -1.22 -13.87
C ARG A 62 12.74 -0.55 -14.84
N GLU A 63 11.64 -1.20 -15.16
CA GLU A 63 10.60 -0.64 -16.03
C GLU A 63 9.96 0.61 -15.41
N ASN A 64 9.68 0.58 -14.10
CA ASN A 64 9.18 1.76 -13.39
C ASN A 64 10.17 2.93 -13.40
N GLU A 65 11.47 2.64 -13.23
CA GLU A 65 12.51 3.67 -13.29
C GLU A 65 12.58 4.31 -14.68
N GLN A 66 12.56 3.50 -15.74
CA GLN A 66 12.51 3.97 -17.12
C GLN A 66 11.28 4.85 -17.38
N LEU A 67 10.09 4.38 -17.00
CA LEU A 67 8.84 5.12 -17.17
C LEU A 67 8.84 6.46 -16.41
N ARG A 68 9.45 6.50 -15.21
CA ARG A 68 9.61 7.75 -14.45
C ARG A 68 10.52 8.73 -15.18
N MET A 69 11.62 8.25 -15.76
CA MET A 69 12.54 9.07 -16.54
C MET A 69 11.87 9.65 -17.78
N GLU A 70 11.14 8.83 -18.53
CA GLU A 70 10.38 9.26 -19.71
C GLU A 70 9.32 10.31 -19.36
N ARG A 71 8.57 10.08 -18.27
CA ARG A 71 7.62 11.06 -17.73
C ARG A 71 8.30 12.38 -17.38
N ASP A 72 9.48 12.34 -16.78
CA ASP A 72 10.23 13.54 -16.41
C ASP A 72 10.75 14.30 -17.61
N ILE A 73 11.26 13.60 -18.62
CA ILE A 73 11.65 14.20 -19.91
C ILE A 73 10.43 14.88 -20.53
N LEU A 74 9.30 14.17 -20.64
CA LEU A 74 8.09 14.72 -21.25
C LEU A 74 7.59 15.95 -20.49
N LYS A 75 7.62 15.93 -19.16
CA LYS A 75 7.25 17.10 -18.35
C LYS A 75 8.18 18.29 -18.57
N LYS A 76 9.50 18.05 -18.65
CA LYS A 76 10.47 19.11 -18.97
C LYS A 76 10.22 19.68 -20.36
N SER A 77 9.96 18.83 -21.35
CA SER A 77 9.58 19.25 -22.70
C SER A 77 8.32 20.10 -22.68
N ILE A 78 7.25 19.65 -22.02
CA ILE A 78 6.00 20.44 -21.89
C ILE A 78 6.30 21.80 -21.24
N ALA A 79 7.12 21.86 -20.18
CA ALA A 79 7.46 23.13 -19.54
C ALA A 79 8.21 24.09 -20.48
N ILE A 80 9.06 23.58 -21.36
CA ILE A 80 9.77 24.38 -22.38
C ILE A 80 8.80 24.84 -23.48
N PHE A 81 7.95 23.94 -23.98
CA PHE A 81 7.08 24.19 -25.13
C PHE A 81 5.79 24.95 -24.78
N ALA A 82 5.29 24.87 -23.54
CA ALA A 82 4.04 25.52 -23.14
C ALA A 82 4.16 27.06 -23.03
N GLY A 83 5.37 27.63 -23.11
CA GLY A 83 5.61 29.07 -23.00
C GLY A 83 5.21 29.66 -21.64
N PRO A 84 5.47 30.95 -21.39
CA PRO A 84 4.93 31.63 -20.21
C PRO A 84 3.41 31.54 -20.27
N ARG A 85 2.80 31.09 -19.17
CA ARG A 85 1.35 31.19 -18.99
C ARG A 85 1.03 32.70 -18.93
N THR A 86 0.65 33.26 -20.07
CA THR A 86 0.00 34.58 -20.16
C THR A 86 -1.45 34.48 -19.74
#